data_AF-A0A7C3GUD6-F1
#
_entry.id   AF-A0A7C3GUD6-F1
#
_cell.length_a   1.000
_cell.length_b   1.000
_cell.length_c   1.000
_cell.angle_alpha   90.00
_cell.angle_beta   90.00
_cell.angle_gamma   90.00
#
_symmetry.space_group_name_H-M   'P 1'
#
loop_
_entity.id
_entity.type
_entity.pdbx_description
1 polymer ?
#
loop_
_entity_poly.entity_id
_entity_poly.type
_entity_poly.pdbx_seq_one_letter_code
_entity_poly.pdbx_strand_id
1 'polypeptide(L)' 'RMKMPIDGQRKFTGQIKSLTNGAVVLEMENKTVSLAIDMIDKANLVPEF' A
#
# COMPACT_ATOMS: atom_id res chain seq x y z
N ARG A 1 -5.96 4.10 -1.93
CA ARG A 1 -5.68 5.55 -2.07
C ARG A 1 -5.28 6.10 -0.71
N MET A 2 -4.23 6.91 -0.66
CA MET A 2 -3.70 7.53 0.55
C MET A 2 -4.35 8.89 0.83
N LYS A 3 -4.44 9.25 2.11
CA LYS A 3 -4.91 10.56 2.59
C LYS A 3 -4.03 11.68 2.04
N MET A 4 -2.71 11.52 2.10
CA MET A 4 -1.72 12.44 1.52
C MET A 4 -0.86 11.74 0.44
N PRO A 5 -0.32 12.48 -0.55
CA PRO A 5 0.62 11.90 -1.50
C PRO A 5 1.91 11.46 -0.80
N ILE A 6 2.39 10.28 -1.15
CA ILE A 6 3.69 9.75 -0.77
C ILE A 6 4.51 9.68 -2.05
N ASP A 7 5.65 10.36 -2.11
CA ASP A 7 6.47 10.51 -3.30
C ASP A 7 5.68 11.00 -4.54
N GLY A 8 4.74 11.92 -4.33
CA GLY A 8 3.84 12.43 -5.38
C GLY A 8 2.73 11.46 -5.80
N GLN A 9 2.66 10.26 -5.22
CA GLN A 9 1.72 9.21 -5.58
C GLN A 9 0.69 8.97 -4.46
N ARG A 10 -0.60 8.89 -4.82
CA ARG A 10 -1.69 8.57 -3.87
C ARG A 10 -2.28 7.18 -4.07
N LYS A 11 -2.03 6.55 -5.21
CA LYS A 11 -2.58 5.24 -5.58
C LYS A 11 -1.44 4.25 -5.64
N PHE A 12 -1.52 3.19 -4.86
CA PHE A 12 -0.57 2.09 -4.85
C PHE A 12 -1.34 0.82 -5.15
N THR A 13 -0.79 -0.02 -6.02
CA THR A 13 -1.33 -1.32 -6.41
C THR A 13 -0.17 -2.29 -6.39
N GLY A 14 -0.31 -3.37 -5.63
CA GLY A 14 0.74 -4.37 -5.45
C GLY A 14 0.27 -5.48 -4.52
N GLN A 15 1.12 -6.49 -4.35
CA GLN A 15 0.85 -7.60 -3.45
C GLN A 15 1.23 -7.22 -2.02
N ILE A 16 0.35 -7.53 -1.06
CA ILE A 16 0.65 -7.36 0.36
C ILE A 16 1.62 -8.47 0.78
N LYS A 17 2.84 -8.09 1.17
CA LYS A 17 3.86 -9.03 1.67
C LYS A 17 3.79 -9.22 3.17
N SER A 18 3.56 -8.14 3.91
CA SER A 18 3.50 -8.20 5.36
C SER A 18 2.68 -7.05 5.93
N LEU A 19 2.23 -7.26 7.17
CA LEU A 19 1.56 -6.27 7.98
C LEU A 19 2.13 -6.33 9.40
N THR A 20 2.91 -5.31 9.78
CA THR A 20 3.54 -5.26 11.11
C THR A 20 3.57 -3.82 11.63
N ASN A 21 3.38 -3.66 12.95
CA ASN A 21 3.43 -2.37 13.65
C ASN A 21 2.58 -1.26 12.99
N GLY A 22 1.42 -1.60 12.44
CA GLY A 22 0.52 -0.62 11.80
C GLY A 22 0.96 -0.18 10.40
N ALA A 23 1.96 -0.82 9.81
CA ALA A 23 2.42 -0.58 8.44
C ALA A 23 2.22 -1.82 7.57
N VAL A 24 1.70 -1.61 6.36
CA VAL A 24 1.55 -2.61 5.29
C VAL A 24 2.73 -2.47 4.35
N VAL A 25 3.41 -3.59 4.07
CA VAL A 25 4.43 -3.67 3.04
C VAL A 25 3.80 -4.18 1.75
N LEU A 26 3.81 -3.34 0.71
CA LEU A 26 3.37 -3.70 -0.63
C LEU A 26 4.58 -3.93 -1.53
N GLU A 27 4.62 -5.08 -2.18
CA GLU A 27 5.52 -5.35 -3.31
C GLU A 27 4.82 -4.95 -4.62
N MET A 28 5.45 -4.06 -5.37
CA MET A 28 5.06 -3.67 -6.72
C MET A 28 6.18 -4.08 -7.68
N GLU A 29 5.88 -4.17 -8.98
CA GLU A 29 6.83 -4.66 -10.01
C GLU A 29 8.27 -4.15 -9.86
N ASN A 30 8.45 -2.87 -9.53
CA ASN A 30 9.77 -2.24 -9.50
C ASN A 30 10.24 -1.83 -8.10
N LYS A 31 9.40 -1.95 -7.06
CA LYS A 31 9.77 -1.51 -5.70
C LYS A 31 8.84 -2.06 -4.62
N THR A 32 9.40 -2.16 -3.43
CA THR A 32 8.66 -2.42 -2.19
C THR A 32 8.41 -1.10 -1.46
N VAL A 33 7.18 -0.88 -1.02
CA VAL A 33 6.80 0.33 -0.26
C VAL A 33 6.14 -0.05 1.06
N SER A 34 6.51 0.66 2.12
CA SER A 34 5.86 0.55 3.43
C SER A 34 4.88 1.70 3.59
N LEU A 35 3.60 1.37 3.81
CA LEU A 35 2.51 2.32 3.95
C LEU A 35 1.88 2.18 5.33
N ALA A 36 1.81 3.27 6.09
CA ALA A 36 1.09 3.29 7.36
C ALA A 36 -0.43 3.15 7.13
N ILE A 37 -1.08 2.24 7.86
CA ILE A 37 -2.50 1.93 7.68
C ILE A 37 -3.38 3.15 7.96
N ASP A 38 -3.01 3.94 8.96
CA ASP A 38 -3.71 5.16 9.38
C ASP A 38 -3.78 6.22 8.26
N MET A 39 -2.84 6.17 7.31
CA MET A 39 -2.77 7.04 6.14
C MET A 39 -3.53 6.50 4.93
N ILE A 40 -4.03 5.25 4.98
CA ILE A 40 -4.88 4.67 3.94
C ILE A 40 -6.30 5.24 4.10
N ASP A 41 -6.77 5.94 3.07
CA ASP A 41 -8.14 6.46 3.04
C ASP A 41 -9.14 5.43 2.51
N LYS A 42 -8.71 4.63 1.52
CA LYS A 42 -9.51 3.53 0.96
C LYS A 42 -8.59 2.48 0.36
N ALA A 43 -8.80 1.20 0.64
CA ALA A 43 -8.12 0.08 -0.03
C ALA A 43 -9.14 -0.92 -0.53
N ASN A 44 -8.92 -1.49 -1.71
CA ASN A 44 -9.73 -2.58 -2.26
C ASN A 44 -8.81 -3.79 -2.42
N LEU A 45 -9.24 -4.95 -1.91
CA LEU A 45 -8.54 -6.21 -2.16
C LEU A 45 -8.92 -6.72 -3.54
N VAL A 46 -7.91 -7.12 -4.32
CA VAL A 46 -8.08 -7.74 -5.64
C VAL A 46 -7.58 -9.18 -5.50
N PRO A 47 -8.46 -10.20 -5.59
CA PRO A 47 -8.03 -11.59 -5.59
C PRO A 47 -7.34 -11.94 -6.91
N GLU A 48 -6.24 -12.68 -6.82
CA GLU A 48 -5.60 -13.36 -7.95
C GLU A 48 -5.96 -14.86 -7.86
N PHE A 49 -6.43 -15.44 -8.97
CA PHE A 49 -6.84 -16.85 -9.08
C PHE A 49 -5.89 -17.63 -9.99
#